data_AF-A0A011PQC5-F1
#
_entry.id   AF-A0A011PQC5-F1
#
_cell.length_a   1.000
_cell.length_b   1.000
_cell.length_c   1.000
_cell.angle_alpha   90.00
_cell.angle_beta   90.00
_cell.angle_gamma   90.00
#
_symmetry.space_group_name_H-M   'P 1'
#
loop_
_entity.id
_entity.type
_entity.pdbx_description
1 polymer ?
#
loop_
_entity_poly.entity_id
_entity_poly.type
_entity_poly.pdbx_seq_one_letter_code
_entity_poly.pdbx_strand_id
1 'polypeptide(L)'
;MTPLAATIRLLLCISFGLLLAFGAHAETWRFAVIGDTPYNSYEERQLPAMLDDIAAENPQFVVHAGDFKASSQPCSDALFHDRRALFDASKVPLIYVPGDNEWSDCHLLTAGGFDPLERLQKLRELFFATPRSLGQQALAVEQQAGAYPEQLRWRLGPVLFVSLNVPGSNNNFGHRKTPSPEYLARNPAVIEWLQQSFATARREHAAALVIVMQANPGFKHAAAGLTYVGYRELLDTLRRETLAFSGQVLLIHGDTHWQRIDKPLRDPISGRPIANLTRLETFGYPLLGWVKVIVDSEDPQLFRFEVHPHRAR
;
A
#
# COMPACT_ATOMS: atom_id res chain seq x y z
N MET A 1 -91.01 16.54 22.46
CA MET A 1 -89.82 17.06 23.16
C MET A 1 -88.62 16.30 22.62
N THR A 2 -87.71 17.01 21.98
CA THR A 2 -86.41 16.60 21.40
C THR A 2 -85.42 16.08 22.48
N PRO A 3 -84.16 15.66 22.20
CA PRO A 3 -83.48 15.18 20.96
C PRO A 3 -82.47 14.00 21.16
N LEU A 4 -81.61 13.74 20.14
CA LEU A 4 -80.27 13.09 20.10
C LEU A 4 -80.20 11.55 19.96
N ALA A 5 -79.25 10.93 19.25
CA ALA A 5 -78.23 11.35 18.27
C ALA A 5 -77.61 10.08 17.62
N ALA A 6 -77.00 10.27 16.45
CA ALA A 6 -76.39 9.26 15.60
C ALA A 6 -75.10 8.62 16.16
N THR A 7 -74.71 7.46 15.63
CA THR A 7 -73.28 7.12 15.50
C THR A 7 -73.02 6.19 14.30
N ILE A 8 -72.45 6.77 13.25
CA ILE A 8 -71.80 6.08 12.13
C ILE A 8 -70.40 5.67 12.62
N ARG A 9 -70.05 4.38 12.57
CA ARG A 9 -68.67 3.90 12.78
C ARG A 9 -67.95 3.85 11.45
N LEU A 10 -67.10 4.83 11.19
CA LEU A 10 -66.12 4.81 10.11
C LEU A 10 -64.83 4.19 10.65
N LEU A 11 -64.45 3.00 10.15
CA LEU A 11 -63.14 2.40 10.40
C LEU A 11 -62.08 3.15 9.56
N LEU A 12 -61.25 3.95 10.22
CA LEU A 12 -60.01 4.48 9.63
C LEU A 12 -58.87 3.52 9.96
N CYS A 13 -58.43 2.74 8.98
CA CYS A 13 -57.13 2.05 9.05
C CYS A 13 -56.03 3.10 8.83
N ILE A 14 -55.37 3.53 9.90
CA ILE A 14 -54.15 4.32 9.83
C ILE A 14 -52.98 3.36 9.62
N SER A 15 -52.56 3.20 8.37
CA SER A 15 -51.31 2.53 8.01
C SER A 15 -50.14 3.44 8.40
N PHE A 16 -49.55 3.21 9.57
CA PHE A 16 -48.35 3.92 9.99
C PHE A 16 -47.15 3.39 9.20
N GLY A 17 -46.83 4.03 8.08
CA GLY A 17 -45.61 3.75 7.31
C GLY A 17 -44.38 4.21 8.09
N LEU A 18 -43.75 3.29 8.80
CA LEU A 18 -42.43 3.52 9.40
C LEU A 18 -41.38 3.50 8.28
N LEU A 19 -41.14 4.65 7.65
CA LEU A 19 -39.96 4.88 6.82
C LEU A 19 -38.74 4.88 7.75
N LEU A 20 -38.10 3.72 7.91
CA LEU A 20 -36.74 3.62 8.43
C LEU A 20 -35.82 4.29 7.40
N ALA A 21 -35.60 5.59 7.58
CA ALA A 21 -34.48 6.27 6.96
C ALA A 21 -33.21 5.65 7.55
N PHE A 22 -32.67 4.63 6.87
CA PHE A 22 -31.28 4.24 7.05
C PHE A 22 -30.44 5.44 6.62
N GLY A 23 -30.10 6.30 7.57
CA GLY A 23 -29.05 7.28 7.37
C GLY A 23 -27.80 6.49 7.02
N ALA A 24 -27.33 6.62 5.78
CA ALA A 24 -25.97 6.22 5.45
C ALA A 24 -25.06 7.07 6.35
N HIS A 25 -24.53 6.46 7.41
CA HIS A 25 -23.56 7.12 8.26
C HIS A 25 -22.25 7.20 7.47
N ALA A 26 -21.64 8.38 7.42
CA ALA A 26 -20.30 8.56 6.90
C ALA A 26 -19.34 7.59 7.60
N GLU A 27 -18.74 6.67 6.84
CA GLU A 27 -17.73 5.78 7.37
C GLU A 27 -16.35 6.34 7.00
N THR A 28 -15.49 6.48 8.03
CA THR A 28 -14.13 6.97 7.87
C THR A 28 -13.15 5.93 8.35
N TRP A 29 -12.16 5.61 7.52
CA TRP A 29 -11.06 4.71 7.86
C TRP A 29 -9.73 5.41 7.80
N ARG A 30 -8.73 4.89 8.54
CA ARG A 30 -7.40 5.49 8.63
C ARG A 30 -6.34 4.40 8.54
N PHE A 31 -5.29 4.67 7.79
CA PHE A 31 -4.09 3.86 7.86
C PHE A 31 -2.86 4.76 7.81
N ALA A 32 -1.74 4.27 8.32
CA ALA A 32 -0.48 5.00 8.29
C ALA A 32 0.45 4.41 7.24
N VAL A 33 1.29 5.26 6.65
CA VAL A 33 2.31 4.87 5.69
C VAL A 33 3.67 5.32 6.19
N ILE A 34 4.60 4.38 6.20
CA ILE A 34 6.04 4.56 6.41
C ILE A 34 6.81 3.80 5.31
N GLY A 35 8.11 4.04 5.21
CA GLY A 35 9.02 3.33 4.30
C GLY A 35 10.42 3.92 4.43
N ASP A 36 11.40 3.29 3.78
CA ASP A 36 12.79 3.77 3.74
C ASP A 36 13.36 4.10 5.14
N THR A 37 12.99 3.28 6.13
CA THR A 37 13.35 3.46 7.54
C THR A 37 13.26 2.13 8.30
N PRO A 38 14.14 1.81 9.25
CA PRO A 38 15.25 2.63 9.73
C PRO A 38 16.56 2.35 8.97
N TYR A 39 17.21 3.40 8.48
CA TYR A 39 18.47 3.31 7.71
C TYR A 39 19.74 3.44 8.55
N ASN A 40 19.60 3.83 9.81
CA ASN A 40 20.72 4.04 10.71
C ASN A 40 20.30 3.84 12.16
N SER A 41 21.28 3.76 13.06
CA SER A 41 21.02 3.54 14.49
C SER A 41 20.14 4.61 15.15
N TYR A 42 20.14 5.85 14.62
CA TYR A 42 19.25 6.89 15.14
C TYR A 42 17.79 6.58 14.80
N GLU A 43 17.49 6.30 13.53
CA GLU A 43 16.13 5.92 13.11
C GLU A 43 15.68 4.63 13.80
N GLU A 44 16.57 3.65 13.99
CA GLU A 44 16.26 2.42 14.73
C GLU A 44 15.78 2.71 16.15
N ARG A 45 16.39 3.69 16.83
CA ARG A 45 15.96 4.12 18.18
C ARG A 45 14.68 4.94 18.16
N GLN A 46 14.39 5.67 17.09
CA GLN A 46 13.23 6.56 17.00
C GLN A 46 11.97 5.85 16.50
N LEU A 47 12.13 4.81 15.67
CA LEU A 47 11.00 4.13 15.04
C LEU A 47 9.98 3.55 16.05
N PRO A 48 10.37 2.94 17.19
CA PRO A 48 9.40 2.51 18.20
C PRO A 48 8.53 3.67 18.74
N ALA A 49 9.13 4.83 19.00
CA ALA A 49 8.38 6.01 19.45
C ALA A 49 7.46 6.55 18.34
N MET A 50 7.91 6.52 17.08
CA MET A 50 7.07 6.90 15.94
C MET A 50 5.89 5.93 15.75
N LEU A 51 6.09 4.62 15.92
CA LEU A 51 5.01 3.63 15.88
C LEU A 51 4.00 3.83 17.02
N ASP A 52 4.46 4.24 18.19
CA ASP A 52 3.58 4.61 19.31
C ASP A 52 2.75 5.87 19.02
N ASP A 53 3.34 6.87 18.37
CA ASP A 53 2.63 8.08 17.93
C ASP A 53 1.60 7.75 16.85
N ILE A 54 1.96 6.89 15.90
CA ILE A 54 1.05 6.38 14.88
C ILE A 54 -0.12 5.66 15.55
N ALA A 55 0.14 4.77 16.51
CA ALA A 55 -0.92 4.03 17.20
C ALA A 55 -1.88 4.95 17.97
N ALA A 56 -1.39 6.05 18.55
CA ALA A 56 -2.21 7.05 19.25
C ALA A 56 -3.21 7.78 18.32
N GLU A 57 -2.93 7.79 17.01
CA GLU A 57 -3.81 8.35 15.98
C GLU A 57 -4.89 7.35 15.49
N ASN A 58 -4.95 6.17 16.12
CA ASN A 58 -5.93 5.10 15.89
C ASN A 58 -6.11 4.67 14.41
N PRO A 59 -5.04 4.40 13.64
CA PRO A 59 -5.15 3.77 12.33
C PRO A 59 -5.53 2.28 12.46
N GLN A 60 -6.21 1.75 11.47
CA GLN A 60 -6.52 0.32 11.38
C GLN A 60 -5.29 -0.55 11.09
N PHE A 61 -4.26 0.01 10.45
CA PHE A 61 -2.94 -0.62 10.25
C PHE A 61 -1.89 0.40 9.82
N VAL A 62 -0.63 -0.03 9.85
CA VAL A 62 0.53 0.63 9.23
C VAL A 62 0.96 -0.15 8.00
N VAL A 63 1.34 0.55 6.94
CA VAL A 63 2.01 -0.02 5.77
C VAL A 63 3.45 0.48 5.74
N HIS A 64 4.40 -0.45 5.63
CA HIS A 64 5.81 -0.17 5.36
C HIS A 64 6.13 -0.45 3.89
N ALA A 65 6.42 0.58 3.12
CA ALA A 65 6.64 0.54 1.68
C ALA A 65 8.05 0.06 1.28
N GLY A 66 8.63 -0.88 2.04
CA GLY A 66 9.98 -1.40 1.80
C GLY A 66 11.11 -0.57 2.36
N ASP A 67 12.30 -1.14 2.21
CA ASP A 67 13.57 -0.64 2.72
C ASP A 67 13.57 -0.39 4.24
N PHE A 68 13.60 -1.46 5.02
CA PHE A 68 13.77 -1.40 6.48
C PHE A 68 15.23 -1.30 6.93
N LYS A 69 16.16 -1.20 5.98
CA LYS A 69 17.57 -0.99 6.20
C LYS A 69 18.18 -0.22 5.04
N ALA A 70 19.33 0.41 5.26
CA ALA A 70 20.10 1.00 4.18
C ALA A 70 20.80 -0.08 3.32
N SER A 71 21.06 0.22 2.04
CA SER A 71 21.85 -0.65 1.15
C SER A 71 23.27 -0.94 1.68
N SER A 72 23.82 -0.08 2.53
CA SER A 72 25.14 -0.25 3.15
C SER A 72 25.15 -1.10 4.42
N GLN A 73 23.98 -1.48 4.95
CA GLN A 73 23.87 -2.35 6.13
C GLN A 73 23.86 -3.84 5.72
N PRO A 74 24.49 -4.74 6.50
CA PRO A 74 24.54 -6.16 6.18
C PRO A 74 23.16 -6.80 6.06
N CYS A 75 22.94 -7.63 5.04
CA CYS A 75 21.73 -8.46 4.91
C CYS A 75 21.79 -9.72 5.79
N SER A 76 22.31 -9.61 7.01
CA SER A 76 22.46 -10.75 7.92
C SER A 76 21.11 -11.21 8.48
N ASP A 77 21.02 -12.50 8.82
CA ASP A 77 19.85 -13.07 9.51
C ASP A 77 19.55 -12.30 10.81
N ALA A 78 20.59 -11.93 11.56
CA ALA A 78 20.45 -11.14 12.78
C ALA A 78 19.73 -9.81 12.53
N LEU A 79 20.14 -9.05 11.50
CA LEU A 79 19.48 -7.81 11.15
C LEU A 79 18.01 -8.04 10.75
N PHE A 80 17.71 -9.08 9.96
CA PHE A 80 16.32 -9.37 9.58
C PHE A 80 15.47 -9.77 10.79
N HIS A 81 16.02 -10.52 11.74
CA HIS A 81 15.34 -10.84 12.99
C HIS A 81 15.11 -9.60 13.86
N ASP A 82 16.08 -8.69 13.96
CA ASP A 82 15.94 -7.45 14.71
C ASP A 82 14.85 -6.55 14.10
N ARG A 83 14.80 -6.43 12.77
CA ARG A 83 13.76 -5.67 12.05
C ARG A 83 12.39 -6.31 12.18
N ARG A 84 12.34 -7.65 12.12
CA ARG A 84 11.12 -8.40 12.38
C ARG A 84 10.59 -8.15 13.78
N ALA A 85 11.44 -8.21 14.80
CA ALA A 85 11.06 -7.95 16.19
C ALA A 85 10.53 -6.51 16.36
N LEU A 86 11.16 -5.54 15.70
CA LEU A 86 10.68 -4.15 15.69
C LEU A 86 9.27 -4.05 15.10
N PHE A 87 9.00 -4.68 13.96
CA PHE A 87 7.68 -4.66 13.34
C PHE A 87 6.62 -5.44 14.14
N ASP A 88 6.98 -6.57 14.74
CA ASP A 88 6.09 -7.34 15.62
C ASP A 88 5.73 -6.56 16.90
N ALA A 89 6.57 -5.63 17.33
CA ALA A 89 6.28 -4.77 18.48
C ALA A 89 5.21 -3.71 18.21
N SER A 90 4.83 -3.45 16.95
CA SER A 90 3.78 -2.49 16.59
C SER A 90 2.46 -2.81 17.29
N LYS A 91 1.85 -1.80 17.94
CA LYS A 91 0.58 -1.94 18.68
C LYS A 91 -0.63 -2.13 17.77
N VAL A 92 -0.52 -1.71 16.51
CA VAL A 92 -1.52 -1.93 15.45
C VAL A 92 -0.95 -2.88 14.39
N PRO A 93 -1.80 -3.54 13.57
CA PRO A 93 -1.32 -4.40 12.49
C PRO A 93 -0.33 -3.68 11.57
N LEU A 94 0.75 -4.35 11.15
CA LEU A 94 1.76 -3.80 10.26
C LEU A 94 1.92 -4.69 9.01
N ILE A 95 1.70 -4.10 7.84
CA ILE A 95 1.91 -4.72 6.54
C ILE A 95 3.27 -4.28 6.00
N TYR A 96 4.12 -5.23 5.62
CA TYR A 96 5.44 -4.97 5.05
C TYR A 96 5.47 -5.40 3.58
N VAL A 97 6.10 -4.57 2.74
CA VAL A 97 6.42 -4.87 1.34
C VAL A 97 7.93 -4.89 1.18
N PRO A 98 8.56 -5.88 0.51
CA PRO A 98 10.00 -5.86 0.31
C PRO A 98 10.48 -4.69 -0.55
N GLY A 99 11.60 -4.07 -0.15
CA GLY A 99 12.37 -3.16 -0.97
C GLY A 99 13.62 -3.81 -1.56
N ASP A 100 14.42 -3.05 -2.29
CA ASP A 100 15.65 -3.57 -2.90
C ASP A 100 16.76 -3.80 -1.87
N ASN A 101 16.80 -2.96 -0.83
CA ASN A 101 17.83 -3.03 0.19
C ASN A 101 17.83 -4.41 0.87
N GLU A 102 16.66 -5.00 1.15
CA GLU A 102 16.58 -6.27 1.88
C GLU A 102 16.94 -7.52 1.08
N TRP A 103 17.10 -7.44 -0.24
CA TRP A 103 17.45 -8.62 -1.02
C TRP A 103 18.26 -8.31 -2.28
N SER A 104 17.73 -7.54 -3.24
CA SER A 104 18.43 -7.34 -4.53
C SER A 104 19.77 -6.65 -4.36
N ASP A 105 19.91 -5.74 -3.40
CA ASP A 105 21.16 -5.04 -3.09
C ASP A 105 22.11 -5.83 -2.16
N CYS A 106 21.69 -6.99 -1.65
CA CYS A 106 22.50 -7.75 -0.71
C CYS A 106 23.81 -8.31 -1.29
N HIS A 107 23.92 -8.35 -2.62
CA HIS A 107 25.15 -8.69 -3.33
C HIS A 107 26.27 -7.65 -3.15
N LEU A 108 25.94 -6.43 -2.73
CA LEU A 108 26.93 -5.38 -2.47
C LEU A 108 27.88 -5.82 -1.35
N LEU A 109 29.17 -5.52 -1.50
CA LEU A 109 30.18 -5.84 -0.47
C LEU A 109 29.86 -5.18 0.88
N THR A 110 29.31 -3.97 0.86
CA THR A 110 28.87 -3.25 2.07
C THR A 110 27.69 -3.94 2.75
N ALA A 111 26.83 -4.62 1.99
CA ALA A 111 25.72 -5.41 2.49
C ALA A 111 26.15 -6.84 2.91
N GLY A 112 27.44 -7.17 2.83
CA GLY A 112 28.00 -8.46 3.20
C GLY A 112 28.13 -9.47 2.05
N GLY A 113 27.77 -9.10 0.82
CA GLY A 113 27.96 -9.95 -0.37
C GLY A 113 27.12 -11.23 -0.37
N PHE A 114 25.90 -11.17 0.17
CA PHE A 114 24.98 -12.31 0.20
C PHE A 114 24.36 -12.57 -1.19
N ASP A 115 23.86 -13.78 -1.41
CA ASP A 115 23.06 -14.12 -2.59
C ASP A 115 21.66 -13.47 -2.48
N PRO A 116 21.28 -12.58 -3.41
CA PRO A 116 19.97 -11.92 -3.39
C PRO A 116 18.76 -12.86 -3.35
N LEU A 117 18.81 -14.00 -4.05
CA LEU A 117 17.66 -14.91 -4.12
C LEU A 117 17.50 -15.69 -2.83
N GLU A 118 18.62 -16.05 -2.20
CA GLU A 118 18.60 -16.66 -0.88
C GLU A 118 18.11 -15.65 0.17
N ARG A 119 18.50 -14.37 0.09
CA ARG A 119 17.96 -13.31 0.96
C ARG A 119 16.46 -13.08 0.76
N LEU A 120 15.98 -13.06 -0.49
CA LEU A 120 14.54 -12.97 -0.77
C LEU A 120 13.78 -14.17 -0.19
N GLN A 121 14.33 -15.38 -0.28
CA GLN A 121 13.75 -16.56 0.34
C GLN A 121 13.71 -16.44 1.87
N LYS A 122 14.77 -15.91 2.50
CA LYS A 122 14.76 -15.64 3.94
C LYS A 122 13.69 -14.62 4.33
N LEU A 123 13.47 -13.56 3.53
CA LEU A 123 12.38 -12.62 3.78
C LEU A 123 11.02 -13.31 3.75
N ARG A 124 10.79 -14.22 2.80
CA ARG A 124 9.55 -15.02 2.72
C ARG A 124 9.34 -15.89 3.96
N GLU A 125 10.39 -16.57 4.41
CA GLU A 125 10.36 -17.43 5.61
C GLU A 125 10.09 -16.64 6.88
N LEU A 126 10.67 -15.45 7.01
CA LEU A 126 10.46 -14.63 8.18
C LEU A 126 9.12 -13.90 8.08
N PHE A 127 8.99 -12.98 7.14
CA PHE A 127 7.91 -11.99 7.12
C PHE A 127 6.60 -12.49 6.50
N PHE A 128 6.63 -13.56 5.70
CA PHE A 128 5.49 -14.00 4.89
C PHE A 128 5.14 -15.48 5.06
N ALA A 129 5.56 -16.11 6.16
CA ALA A 129 5.31 -17.53 6.44
C ALA A 129 3.83 -17.89 6.59
N THR A 130 2.98 -16.91 6.92
CA THR A 130 1.55 -17.12 7.12
C THR A 130 0.75 -15.94 6.54
N PRO A 131 -0.52 -16.15 6.13
CA PRO A 131 -1.38 -15.13 5.52
C PRO A 131 -1.95 -14.14 6.56
N ARG A 132 -1.07 -13.50 7.34
CA ARG A 132 -1.40 -12.49 8.34
C ARG A 132 -0.34 -11.38 8.38
N SER A 133 -0.74 -10.19 8.79
CA SER A 133 0.18 -9.08 9.05
C SER A 133 1.09 -9.34 10.24
N LEU A 134 2.09 -8.48 10.37
CA LEU A 134 2.94 -8.33 11.55
C LEU A 134 2.24 -7.47 12.61
N GLY A 135 2.92 -7.27 13.74
CA GLY A 135 2.43 -6.50 14.88
C GLY A 135 1.80 -7.39 15.97
N GLN A 136 1.51 -6.77 17.11
CA GLN A 136 0.88 -7.44 18.27
C GLN A 136 -0.54 -7.91 17.95
N GLN A 137 -1.22 -7.19 17.05
CA GLN A 137 -2.51 -7.56 16.49
C GLN A 137 -2.34 -7.93 15.02
N ALA A 138 -2.92 -9.06 14.63
CA ALA A 138 -2.81 -9.56 13.26
C ALA A 138 -4.05 -9.19 12.45
N LEU A 139 -3.82 -8.67 11.24
CA LEU A 139 -4.80 -8.53 10.17
C LEU A 139 -4.66 -9.73 9.22
N ALA A 140 -5.77 -10.39 8.88
CA ALA A 140 -5.76 -11.44 7.87
C ALA A 140 -5.53 -10.84 6.47
N VAL A 141 -4.68 -11.48 5.67
CA VAL A 141 -4.38 -11.06 4.29
C VAL A 141 -4.49 -12.25 3.34
N GLU A 142 -4.82 -11.98 2.09
CA GLU A 142 -4.65 -12.95 1.01
C GLU A 142 -3.20 -12.89 0.52
N GLN A 143 -2.56 -14.04 0.32
CA GLN A 143 -1.27 -14.14 -0.35
C GLN A 143 -1.48 -14.64 -1.78
N GLN A 144 -0.70 -14.14 -2.74
CA GLN A 144 -0.70 -14.72 -4.08
C GLN A 144 -0.32 -16.20 -3.99
N ALA A 145 -1.14 -17.05 -4.60
CA ALA A 145 -0.87 -18.48 -4.66
C ALA A 145 0.46 -18.78 -5.40
N GLY A 146 1.12 -19.86 -5.00
CA GLY A 146 2.38 -20.29 -5.62
C GLY A 146 3.61 -19.77 -4.86
N ALA A 147 4.60 -19.26 -5.59
CA ALA A 147 5.95 -18.97 -5.08
C ALA A 147 6.18 -17.52 -4.60
N TYR A 148 5.12 -16.71 -4.49
CA TYR A 148 5.23 -15.27 -4.21
C TYR A 148 4.40 -14.83 -2.99
N PRO A 149 4.63 -15.41 -1.79
CA PRO A 149 3.85 -15.12 -0.59
C PRO A 149 3.99 -13.67 -0.09
N GLU A 150 4.97 -12.92 -0.59
CA GLU A 150 5.16 -11.49 -0.31
C GLU A 150 4.20 -10.56 -1.06
N GLN A 151 3.46 -11.08 -2.03
CA GLN A 151 2.40 -10.35 -2.72
C GLN A 151 1.08 -10.56 -1.98
N LEU A 152 0.60 -9.49 -1.36
CA LEU A 152 -0.53 -9.52 -0.44
C LEU A 152 -1.73 -8.78 -1.04
N ARG A 153 -2.94 -9.16 -0.62
CA ARG A 153 -4.18 -8.39 -0.86
C ARG A 153 -5.05 -8.38 0.39
N TRP A 154 -5.62 -7.22 0.73
CA TRP A 154 -6.50 -7.06 1.90
C TRP A 154 -7.48 -5.91 1.69
N ARG A 155 -8.36 -5.66 2.65
CA ARG A 155 -9.44 -4.67 2.55
C ARG A 155 -9.48 -3.75 3.76
N LEU A 156 -9.94 -2.52 3.52
CA LEU A 156 -10.34 -1.55 4.54
C LEU A 156 -11.57 -0.79 4.04
N GLY A 157 -12.74 -1.08 4.60
CA GLY A 157 -13.98 -0.50 4.11
C GLY A 157 -14.16 -0.77 2.60
N PRO A 158 -14.39 0.28 1.78
CA PRO A 158 -14.63 0.16 0.34
C PRO A 158 -13.34 0.07 -0.49
N VAL A 159 -12.18 -0.05 0.15
CA VAL A 159 -10.86 0.02 -0.51
C VAL A 159 -10.20 -1.35 -0.53
N LEU A 160 -9.76 -1.78 -1.72
CA LEU A 160 -8.92 -2.93 -1.90
C LEU A 160 -7.45 -2.51 -1.87
N PHE A 161 -6.61 -3.27 -1.19
CA PHE A 161 -5.17 -3.04 -1.12
C PHE A 161 -4.43 -4.19 -1.77
N VAL A 162 -3.31 -3.88 -2.42
CA VAL A 162 -2.40 -4.86 -3.01
C VAL A 162 -0.95 -4.45 -2.76
N SER A 163 -0.10 -5.39 -2.31
CA SER A 163 1.36 -5.20 -2.31
C SER A 163 1.98 -5.89 -3.50
N LEU A 164 3.01 -5.26 -4.07
CA LEU A 164 3.81 -5.79 -5.17
C LEU A 164 5.29 -5.77 -4.77
N ASN A 165 5.96 -6.91 -4.90
CA ASN A 165 7.42 -6.96 -4.83
C ASN A 165 7.98 -6.39 -6.13
N VAL A 166 8.14 -5.07 -6.18
CA VAL A 166 8.77 -4.32 -7.28
C VAL A 166 9.90 -3.49 -6.66
N PRO A 167 11.14 -4.02 -6.64
CA PRO A 167 12.29 -3.37 -6.02
C PRO A 167 12.95 -2.33 -6.93
N GLY A 168 13.65 -1.38 -6.33
CA GLY A 168 14.77 -0.67 -6.96
C GLY A 168 15.95 -1.61 -7.28
N SER A 169 16.99 -1.20 -7.98
CA SER A 169 16.90 -0.34 -9.17
C SER A 169 16.40 -1.14 -10.38
N ASN A 170 15.52 -0.54 -11.20
CA ASN A 170 14.99 -1.10 -12.44
C ASN A 170 14.32 -2.49 -12.27
N ASN A 171 13.56 -2.71 -11.19
CA ASN A 171 12.78 -3.95 -10.94
C ASN A 171 13.64 -5.22 -10.88
N ASN A 172 14.91 -5.11 -10.48
CA ASN A 172 15.89 -6.18 -10.59
C ASN A 172 15.95 -6.81 -12.01
N PHE A 173 15.73 -5.99 -13.05
CA PHE A 173 15.75 -6.46 -14.44
C PHE A 173 17.07 -7.11 -14.82
N GLY A 174 18.18 -6.82 -14.15
CA GLY A 174 19.50 -7.34 -14.48
C GLY A 174 20.32 -6.36 -15.32
N HIS A 175 21.42 -6.86 -15.89
CA HIS A 175 22.43 -6.00 -16.49
C HIS A 175 22.05 -5.53 -17.90
N ARG A 176 22.09 -4.21 -18.12
CA ARG A 176 21.85 -3.55 -19.41
C ARG A 176 20.48 -3.91 -20.01
N LYS A 177 20.47 -4.62 -21.13
CA LYS A 177 19.27 -4.99 -21.90
C LYS A 177 18.89 -6.46 -21.72
N THR A 178 19.62 -7.20 -20.90
CA THR A 178 19.38 -8.63 -20.68
C THR A 178 18.58 -8.81 -19.40
N PRO A 179 17.34 -9.33 -19.47
CA PRO A 179 16.55 -9.59 -18.28
C PRO A 179 17.20 -10.72 -17.46
N SER A 180 17.15 -10.60 -16.13
CA SER A 180 17.59 -11.63 -15.20
C SER A 180 16.60 -12.80 -15.18
N PRO A 181 17.03 -14.04 -14.90
CA PRO A 181 16.10 -15.16 -14.70
C PRO A 181 15.07 -14.89 -13.59
N GLU A 182 15.48 -14.19 -12.54
CA GLU A 182 14.59 -13.74 -11.45
C GLU A 182 13.47 -12.85 -11.99
N TYR A 183 13.81 -11.79 -12.73
CA TYR A 183 12.84 -10.87 -13.32
C TYR A 183 11.88 -11.60 -14.26
N LEU A 184 12.39 -12.48 -15.12
CA LEU A 184 11.58 -13.26 -16.06
C LEU A 184 10.56 -14.15 -15.35
N ALA A 185 10.88 -14.64 -14.15
CA ALA A 185 9.98 -15.45 -13.34
C ALA A 185 8.98 -14.59 -12.54
N ARG A 186 9.46 -13.57 -11.81
CA ARG A 186 8.65 -12.76 -10.89
C ARG A 186 7.77 -11.76 -11.60
N ASN A 187 8.26 -11.06 -12.62
CA ASN A 187 7.53 -9.94 -13.22
C ASN A 187 6.16 -10.38 -13.81
N PRO A 188 6.04 -11.50 -14.55
CA PRO A 188 4.73 -11.97 -14.99
C PRO A 188 3.74 -12.21 -13.84
N ALA A 189 4.21 -12.77 -12.71
CA ALA A 189 3.37 -12.99 -11.54
C ALA A 189 2.91 -11.68 -10.88
N VAL A 190 3.79 -10.67 -10.83
CA VAL A 190 3.45 -9.32 -10.37
C VAL A 190 2.40 -8.67 -11.26
N ILE A 191 2.56 -8.76 -12.58
CA ILE A 191 1.63 -8.18 -13.54
C ILE A 191 0.26 -8.87 -13.47
N GLU A 192 0.25 -10.20 -13.38
CA GLU A 192 -0.98 -10.97 -13.19
C GLU A 192 -1.68 -10.58 -11.87
N TRP A 193 -0.95 -10.50 -10.76
CA TRP A 193 -1.51 -10.13 -9.46
C TRP A 193 -2.13 -8.74 -9.46
N LEU A 194 -1.48 -7.77 -10.13
CA LEU A 194 -1.99 -6.43 -10.31
C LEU A 194 -3.30 -6.44 -11.12
N GLN A 195 -3.32 -7.13 -12.27
CA GLN A 195 -4.51 -7.25 -13.12
C GLN A 195 -5.68 -7.92 -12.38
N GLN A 196 -5.41 -9.01 -11.66
CA GLN A 196 -6.40 -9.71 -10.84
C GLN A 196 -6.96 -8.82 -9.72
N SER A 197 -6.12 -7.96 -9.13
CA SER A 197 -6.54 -7.03 -8.08
C SER A 197 -7.45 -5.92 -8.66
N PHE A 198 -7.14 -5.38 -9.83
CA PHE A 198 -8.05 -4.48 -10.54
C PHE A 198 -9.35 -5.16 -10.96
N ALA A 199 -9.30 -6.39 -11.46
CA ALA A 199 -10.49 -7.16 -11.81
C ALA A 199 -11.39 -7.42 -10.59
N THR A 200 -10.77 -7.71 -9.44
CA THR A 200 -11.46 -7.87 -8.15
C THR A 200 -12.09 -6.57 -7.69
N ALA A 201 -11.34 -5.45 -7.73
CA ALA A 201 -11.86 -4.13 -7.39
C ALA A 201 -13.07 -3.73 -8.27
N ARG A 202 -13.04 -4.03 -9.57
CA ARG A 202 -14.19 -3.81 -10.47
C ARG A 202 -15.38 -4.68 -10.12
N ARG A 203 -15.17 -5.99 -9.91
CA ARG A 203 -16.23 -6.96 -9.59
C ARG A 203 -16.92 -6.62 -8.26
N GLU A 204 -16.16 -6.14 -7.29
CA GLU A 204 -16.64 -5.80 -5.96
C GLU A 204 -17.12 -4.34 -5.84
N HIS A 205 -17.06 -3.57 -6.94
CA HIS A 205 -17.37 -2.15 -6.94
C HIS A 205 -16.61 -1.35 -5.86
N ALA A 206 -15.33 -1.71 -5.64
CA ALA A 206 -14.48 -1.01 -4.69
C ALA A 206 -14.35 0.48 -5.08
N ALA A 207 -14.43 1.36 -4.09
CA ALA A 207 -14.25 2.81 -4.30
C ALA A 207 -12.81 3.14 -4.71
N ALA A 208 -11.84 2.31 -4.29
CA ALA A 208 -10.45 2.45 -4.69
C ALA A 208 -9.64 1.16 -4.68
N LEU A 209 -8.51 1.21 -5.40
CA LEU A 209 -7.40 0.28 -5.29
C LEU A 209 -6.16 1.03 -4.78
N VAL A 210 -5.60 0.58 -3.66
CA VAL A 210 -4.32 1.05 -3.13
C VAL A 210 -3.24 0.04 -3.51
N ILE A 211 -2.21 0.49 -4.19
CA ILE A 211 -1.07 -0.32 -4.63
C ILE A 211 0.14 0.10 -3.81
N VAL A 212 0.84 -0.85 -3.20
CA VAL A 212 2.04 -0.60 -2.41
C VAL A 212 3.22 -1.33 -3.03
N MET A 213 4.28 -0.61 -3.36
CA MET A 213 5.55 -1.16 -3.85
C MET A 213 6.69 -0.25 -3.43
N GLN A 214 7.93 -0.74 -3.36
CA GLN A 214 9.04 0.13 -2.93
C GLN A 214 9.49 1.07 -4.06
N ALA A 215 9.71 0.55 -5.26
CA ALA A 215 10.42 1.28 -6.31
C ALA A 215 9.74 2.58 -6.77
N ASN A 216 10.55 3.56 -7.13
CA ASN A 216 10.13 4.62 -8.05
C ASN A 216 10.34 4.16 -9.51
N PRO A 217 9.27 3.98 -10.31
CA PRO A 217 9.40 3.48 -11.67
C PRO A 217 9.85 4.56 -12.68
N GLY A 218 10.19 5.77 -12.22
CA GLY A 218 10.70 6.84 -13.06
C GLY A 218 9.63 7.52 -13.92
N PHE A 219 8.50 7.91 -13.33
CA PHE A 219 7.36 8.51 -14.06
C PHE A 219 7.72 9.64 -15.03
N LYS A 220 8.66 10.53 -14.63
CA LYS A 220 9.13 11.62 -15.51
C LYS A 220 9.87 11.10 -16.74
N HIS A 221 10.72 10.09 -16.57
CA HIS A 221 11.42 9.43 -17.68
C HIS A 221 10.43 8.71 -18.60
N ALA A 222 9.46 8.00 -18.01
CA ALA A 222 8.43 7.30 -18.78
C ALA A 222 7.58 8.27 -19.62
N ALA A 223 7.18 9.41 -19.04
CA ALA A 223 6.47 10.47 -19.77
C ALA A 223 7.29 11.08 -20.92
N ALA A 224 8.62 11.05 -20.83
CA ALA A 224 9.54 11.50 -21.88
C ALA A 224 9.89 10.40 -22.91
N GLY A 225 9.27 9.22 -22.83
CA GLY A 225 9.58 8.08 -23.72
C GLY A 225 10.85 7.32 -23.36
N LEU A 226 11.45 7.61 -22.20
CA LEU A 226 12.69 7.02 -21.70
C LEU A 226 12.42 6.01 -20.56
N THR A 227 11.32 5.26 -20.67
CA THR A 227 10.92 4.29 -19.64
C THR A 227 11.99 3.22 -19.43
N TYR A 228 12.41 3.05 -18.17
CA TYR A 228 13.28 1.96 -17.75
C TYR A 228 12.64 0.61 -18.10
N VAL A 229 13.44 -0.27 -18.70
CA VAL A 229 12.92 -1.50 -19.32
C VAL A 229 12.24 -2.43 -18.32
N GLY A 230 12.72 -2.52 -17.08
CA GLY A 230 12.15 -3.38 -16.04
C GLY A 230 10.83 -2.88 -15.46
N TYR A 231 10.48 -1.60 -15.68
CA TYR A 231 9.22 -1.02 -15.23
C TYR A 231 8.21 -0.83 -16.35
N ARG A 232 8.57 -1.13 -17.61
CA ARG A 232 7.74 -0.80 -18.77
C ARG A 232 6.38 -1.50 -18.71
N GLU A 233 6.38 -2.81 -18.54
CA GLU A 233 5.14 -3.61 -18.49
C GLU A 233 4.26 -3.24 -17.29
N LEU A 234 4.89 -2.94 -16.14
CA LEU A 234 4.21 -2.46 -14.94
C LEU A 234 3.50 -1.12 -15.21
N LEU A 235 4.20 -0.13 -15.75
CA LEU A 235 3.63 1.19 -16.03
C LEU A 235 2.55 1.13 -17.12
N ASP A 236 2.73 0.30 -18.15
CA ASP A 236 1.74 0.12 -19.21
C ASP A 236 0.48 -0.58 -18.69
N THR A 237 0.64 -1.59 -17.83
CA THR A 237 -0.48 -2.26 -17.16
C THR A 237 -1.18 -1.33 -16.18
N LEU A 238 -0.44 -0.64 -15.30
CA LEU A 238 -0.99 0.32 -14.35
C LEU A 238 -1.81 1.40 -15.06
N ARG A 239 -1.29 1.94 -16.19
CA ARG A 239 -2.00 2.93 -17.00
C ARG A 239 -3.30 2.38 -17.57
N ARG A 240 -3.23 1.23 -18.24
CA ARG A 240 -4.41 0.60 -18.87
C ARG A 240 -5.49 0.29 -17.84
N GLU A 241 -5.11 -0.33 -16.74
CA GLU A 241 -6.05 -0.72 -15.68
C GLU A 241 -6.65 0.48 -14.97
N THR A 242 -5.85 1.52 -14.69
CA THR A 242 -6.35 2.73 -14.02
C THR A 242 -7.34 3.50 -14.89
N LEU A 243 -7.10 3.63 -16.20
CA LEU A 243 -8.04 4.24 -17.14
C LEU A 243 -9.36 3.44 -17.27
N ALA A 244 -9.31 2.12 -17.05
CA ALA A 244 -10.46 1.24 -17.09
C ALA A 244 -11.16 1.06 -15.73
N PHE A 245 -10.66 1.69 -14.67
CA PHE A 245 -11.22 1.61 -13.33
C PHE A 245 -11.94 2.91 -12.96
N SER A 246 -13.21 2.80 -12.56
CA SER A 246 -14.03 3.97 -12.21
C SER A 246 -13.70 4.56 -10.84
N GLY A 247 -13.02 3.82 -9.97
CA GLY A 247 -12.61 4.26 -8.64
C GLY A 247 -11.28 5.02 -8.64
N GLN A 248 -10.84 5.41 -7.43
CA GLN A 248 -9.52 6.03 -7.22
C GLN A 248 -8.41 4.97 -7.15
N VAL A 249 -7.23 5.32 -7.64
CA VAL A 249 -6.02 4.52 -7.52
C VAL A 249 -5.00 5.32 -6.71
N LEU A 250 -4.54 4.76 -5.61
CA LEU A 250 -3.45 5.32 -4.83
C LEU A 250 -2.22 4.42 -4.96
N LEU A 251 -1.14 4.94 -5.51
CA LEU A 251 0.15 4.28 -5.53
C LEU A 251 1.02 4.79 -4.37
N ILE A 252 1.36 3.90 -3.45
CA ILE A 252 2.25 4.15 -2.33
C ILE A 252 3.63 3.58 -2.65
N HIS A 253 4.68 4.40 -2.53
CA HIS A 253 6.05 3.92 -2.69
C HIS A 253 7.10 4.71 -1.88
N GLY A 254 8.35 4.24 -1.94
CA GLY A 254 9.53 4.82 -1.31
C GLY A 254 10.61 5.19 -2.32
N ASP A 255 11.83 4.69 -2.13
CA ASP A 255 12.98 4.68 -3.06
C ASP A 255 13.68 6.04 -3.24
N THR A 256 12.95 7.11 -3.60
CA THR A 256 13.59 8.42 -3.84
C THR A 256 13.69 9.33 -2.62
N HIS A 257 13.22 8.86 -1.46
CA HIS A 257 13.26 9.55 -0.17
C HIS A 257 12.68 10.97 -0.18
N TRP A 258 11.77 11.25 -1.12
CA TRP A 258 11.14 12.55 -1.27
C TRP A 258 9.65 12.44 -1.02
N GLN A 259 9.26 12.71 0.23
CA GLN A 259 7.86 12.76 0.61
C GLN A 259 7.10 13.73 -0.30
N ARG A 260 6.12 13.21 -1.04
CA ARG A 260 5.28 13.99 -1.95
C ARG A 260 3.98 13.25 -2.24
N ILE A 261 2.95 14.04 -2.53
CA ILE A 261 1.65 13.56 -2.99
C ILE A 261 1.32 14.32 -4.28
N ASP A 262 1.21 13.61 -5.40
CA ASP A 262 0.98 14.20 -6.72
C ASP A 262 0.30 13.21 -7.68
N LYS A 263 0.14 13.59 -8.95
CA LYS A 263 -0.44 12.75 -10.01
C LYS A 263 0.59 12.51 -11.12
N PRO A 264 1.48 11.52 -10.98
CA PRO A 264 2.68 11.42 -11.82
C PRO A 264 2.44 10.64 -13.12
N LEU A 265 1.43 9.76 -13.16
CA LEU A 265 1.13 8.95 -14.34
C LEU A 265 0.37 9.77 -15.38
N ARG A 266 0.85 9.75 -16.63
CA ARG A 266 0.26 10.51 -17.74
C ARG A 266 -0.46 9.60 -18.73
N ASP A 267 -1.55 10.13 -19.27
CA ASP A 267 -2.23 9.58 -20.43
C ASP A 267 -1.32 9.74 -21.66
N PRO A 268 -1.14 8.69 -22.48
CA PRO A 268 -0.11 8.69 -23.52
C PRO A 268 -0.57 9.45 -24.77
N ILE A 269 -1.88 9.72 -24.90
CA ILE A 269 -2.47 10.41 -26.05
C ILE A 269 -2.50 11.91 -25.80
N SER A 270 -3.06 12.32 -24.66
CA SER A 270 -3.26 13.72 -24.28
C SER A 270 -2.06 14.32 -23.54
N GLY A 271 -1.17 13.50 -22.98
CA GLY A 271 -0.07 13.93 -22.12
C GLY A 271 -0.52 14.48 -20.76
N ARG A 272 -1.81 14.51 -20.45
CA ARG A 272 -2.35 15.02 -19.19
C ARG A 272 -2.18 13.98 -18.07
N PRO A 273 -2.06 14.40 -16.81
CA PRO A 273 -2.12 13.48 -15.67
C PRO A 273 -3.41 12.66 -15.70
N ILE A 274 -3.32 11.36 -15.41
CA ILE A 274 -4.49 10.49 -15.24
C ILE A 274 -5.18 10.87 -13.93
N ALA A 275 -6.41 11.36 -14.04
CA ALA A 275 -7.08 12.07 -12.95
C ALA A 275 -7.31 11.19 -11.70
N ASN A 276 -7.61 9.90 -11.89
CA ASN A 276 -7.91 8.98 -10.80
C ASN A 276 -6.67 8.23 -10.26
N LEU A 277 -5.44 8.57 -10.68
CA LEU A 277 -4.22 8.08 -10.02
C LEU A 277 -3.59 9.18 -9.18
N THR A 278 -3.41 8.90 -7.89
CA THR A 278 -2.59 9.70 -6.97
C THR A 278 -1.39 8.86 -6.53
N ARG A 279 -0.22 9.47 -6.46
CA ARG A 279 0.94 8.90 -5.79
C ARG A 279 1.04 9.47 -4.38
N LEU A 280 1.43 8.62 -3.44
CA LEU A 280 2.03 9.00 -2.17
C LEU A 280 3.43 8.37 -2.12
N GLU A 281 4.46 9.21 -2.11
CA GLU A 281 5.80 8.80 -1.73
C GLU A 281 6.01 9.10 -0.25
N THR A 282 6.51 8.12 0.50
CA THR A 282 6.78 8.25 1.93
C THR A 282 8.06 9.05 2.20
N PHE A 283 8.32 9.30 3.48
CA PHE A 283 9.62 9.79 3.95
C PHE A 283 10.71 8.72 3.74
N GLY A 284 11.96 9.16 3.73
CA GLY A 284 13.15 8.31 3.72
C GLY A 284 14.38 9.10 4.10
N TYR A 285 15.47 8.41 4.44
CA TYR A 285 16.71 9.03 4.93
C TYR A 285 17.16 10.22 4.05
N PRO A 286 17.49 11.40 4.62
CA PRO A 286 17.72 11.66 6.04
C PRO A 286 16.50 12.16 6.82
N LEU A 287 15.31 12.15 6.21
CA LEU A 287 14.09 12.62 6.85
C LEU A 287 13.28 11.43 7.37
N LEU A 288 12.94 11.46 8.65
CA LEU A 288 12.03 10.49 9.26
C LEU A 288 10.63 11.11 9.36
N GLY A 289 9.60 10.30 9.16
CA GLY A 289 8.21 10.72 9.29
C GLY A 289 7.26 9.66 8.75
N TRP A 290 5.98 10.00 8.76
CA TRP A 290 4.91 9.12 8.29
C TRP A 290 3.76 9.94 7.69
N VAL A 291 2.88 9.28 6.95
CA VAL A 291 1.68 9.90 6.40
C VAL A 291 0.45 9.15 6.89
N LYS A 292 -0.51 9.88 7.45
CA LYS A 292 -1.84 9.36 7.76
C LYS A 292 -2.69 9.50 6.51
N VAL A 293 -3.26 8.40 6.07
CA VAL A 293 -4.22 8.37 4.97
C VAL A 293 -5.60 8.15 5.55
N ILE A 294 -6.50 9.07 5.27
CA ILE A 294 -7.89 9.03 5.69
C ILE A 294 -8.72 8.67 4.45
N VAL A 295 -9.49 7.59 4.56
CA VAL A 295 -10.48 7.18 3.57
C VAL A 295 -11.83 7.68 4.06
N ASP A 296 -12.46 8.54 3.29
CA ASP A 296 -13.77 9.12 3.60
C ASP A 296 -14.74 8.81 2.45
N SER A 297 -15.75 7.98 2.71
CA SER A 297 -16.72 7.56 1.69
C SER A 297 -17.60 8.71 1.18
N GLU A 298 -17.66 9.84 1.87
CA GLU A 298 -18.46 11.01 1.46
C GLU A 298 -17.63 12.06 0.71
N ASP A 299 -16.29 12.00 0.78
CA ASP A 299 -15.40 12.90 0.04
C ASP A 299 -15.26 12.44 -1.42
N PRO A 300 -15.57 13.28 -2.43
CA PRO A 300 -15.37 12.94 -3.83
C PRO A 300 -13.91 12.56 -4.20
N GLN A 301 -12.92 13.03 -3.44
CA GLN A 301 -11.52 12.65 -3.62
C GLN A 301 -11.18 11.30 -2.95
N LEU A 302 -12.04 10.81 -2.06
CA LEU A 302 -11.92 9.61 -1.22
C LEU A 302 -10.75 9.61 -0.23
N PHE A 303 -9.55 10.02 -0.67
CA PHE A 303 -8.33 10.05 0.13
C PHE A 303 -7.98 11.46 0.57
N ARG A 304 -7.81 11.65 1.88
CA ARG A 304 -7.15 12.81 2.45
C ARG A 304 -5.84 12.39 3.11
N PHE A 305 -4.88 13.30 3.15
CA PHE A 305 -3.53 13.02 3.63
C PHE A 305 -3.13 14.01 4.72
N GLU A 306 -2.60 13.50 5.84
CA GLU A 306 -1.95 14.29 6.88
C GLU A 306 -0.49 13.85 6.95
N VAL A 307 0.43 14.77 6.65
CA VAL A 307 1.87 14.51 6.62
C VAL A 307 2.46 14.83 7.99
N HIS A 308 3.12 13.86 8.61
CA HIS A 308 3.70 13.97 9.95
C HIS A 308 5.21 13.76 9.89
N PRO A 309 6.01 14.84 9.71
CA PRO A 309 7.45 14.77 9.90
C PRO A 309 7.77 14.36 11.35
N HIS A 310 8.70 13.42 11.53
CA HIS A 310 9.11 12.99 12.85
C HIS A 310 9.83 14.12 13.58
N ARG A 311 9.47 14.32 14.86
CA ARG A 311 10.16 15.25 15.74
C ARG A 311 10.87 14.41 16.79
N ALA A 312 12.19 14.55 16.85
CA ALA A 312 13.01 13.86 17.84
C ALA A 312 12.45 14.10 19.25
N ARG A 313 12.35 13.02 20.03
CA ARG A 313 12.02 13.06 21.46
C ARG A 313 13.27 12.84 22.30
#